data_AF-V4TVJ2-F1
#
_entry.id   AF-V4TVJ2-F1
#
_cell.length_a   1.000
_cell.length_b   1.000
_cell.length_c   1.000
_cell.angle_alpha   90.00
_cell.angle_beta   90.00
_cell.angle_gamma   90.00
#
_symmetry.space_group_name_H-M   'P 1'
#
loop_
_entity.id
_entity.type
_entity.pdbx_description
1 polymer ?
#
loop_
_entity_poly.entity_id
_entity_poly.type
_entity_poly.pdbx_seq_one_letter_code
_entity_poly.pdbx_strand_id
1 'polypeptide(L)'
;MAGIGPITQDWEPVVIKKKAPNAAAKKDEKVVNAARRAGADIETVRKSHAGTNKAASSSTSLNTRKLDEDTENLAHDRVPSELKKAIVQARNDKKLTQSQLAQV
;
A
#
# COMPACT_ATOMS: atom_id res chain seq x y z
N MET A 1 -8.27 -42.27 -38.33
CA MET A 1 -6.88 -42.25 -37.81
C MET A 1 -6.43 -40.80 -37.78
N ALA A 2 -6.38 -40.21 -36.58
CA ALA A 2 -5.99 -38.82 -36.39
C ALA A 2 -4.46 -38.73 -36.49
N GLY A 3 -3.96 -38.14 -37.57
CA GLY A 3 -2.53 -37.91 -37.78
C GLY A 3 -2.05 -36.79 -36.85
N ILE A 4 -1.22 -37.16 -35.88
CA ILE A 4 -0.34 -36.24 -35.17
C ILE A 4 0.55 -35.59 -36.25
N GLY A 5 0.38 -34.28 -36.47
CA GLY A 5 1.30 -33.48 -37.29
C GLY A 5 2.71 -33.51 -36.71
N PRO A 6 3.75 -33.22 -37.50
CA PRO A 6 5.14 -33.34 -37.06
C PRO A 6 5.37 -32.47 -35.82
N ILE A 7 5.81 -33.09 -34.73
CA ILE A 7 6.28 -32.40 -33.53
C ILE A 7 7.57 -31.69 -33.94
N THR A 8 7.46 -30.43 -34.37
CA THR A 8 8.62 -29.60 -34.68
C THR A 8 9.26 -29.21 -33.36
N GLN A 9 10.50 -29.66 -33.16
CA GLN A 9 11.29 -29.29 -32.00
C GLN A 9 11.90 -27.93 -32.29
N ASP A 10 11.27 -26.86 -31.80
CA ASP A 10 11.76 -25.49 -31.98
C ASP A 10 13.09 -25.32 -31.23
N TRP A 11 14.18 -25.13 -31.98
CA TRP A 11 15.53 -24.88 -31.47
C TRP A 11 15.81 -23.39 -31.24
N GLU A 12 14.78 -22.55 -31.23
CA GLU A 12 14.95 -21.14 -30.89
C GLU A 12 15.38 -21.01 -29.42
N PRO A 13 16.45 -20.25 -29.13
CA PRO A 13 16.94 -20.12 -27.76
C PRO A 13 15.88 -19.45 -26.89
N VAL A 14 15.34 -20.21 -25.92
CA VAL A 14 14.44 -19.68 -24.90
C VAL A 14 15.23 -18.75 -23.99
N VAL A 15 15.18 -17.44 -24.28
CA VAL A 15 15.82 -16.42 -23.45
C VAL A 15 14.96 -16.18 -22.20
N ILE A 16 15.33 -16.83 -21.10
CA ILE A 16 14.74 -16.57 -19.79
C ILE A 16 15.23 -15.19 -19.31
N LYS A 17 14.43 -14.15 -19.55
CA LYS A 17 14.71 -12.80 -19.04
C LYS A 17 14.48 -12.78 -17.53
N LYS A 18 15.54 -12.66 -16.74
CA LYS A 18 15.43 -12.31 -15.31
C LYS A 18 14.91 -10.89 -15.21
N LYS A 19 13.65 -10.75 -14.76
CA LYS A 19 13.04 -9.44 -14.49
C LYS A 19 13.88 -8.71 -13.44
N ALA A 20 14.29 -7.47 -13.74
CA ALA A 20 15.01 -6.66 -12.79
C ALA A 20 14.19 -6.52 -11.50
N PRO A 21 14.84 -6.58 -10.31
CA PRO A 21 14.14 -6.43 -9.04
C PRO A 21 13.42 -5.09 -9.00
N ASN A 22 12.15 -5.12 -8.60
CA ASN A 22 11.32 -3.93 -8.45
C ASN A 22 11.84 -3.05 -7.30
N ALA A 23 11.37 -1.81 -7.24
CA ALA A 23 11.81 -0.85 -6.21
C ALA A 23 11.54 -1.33 -4.77
N ALA A 24 10.51 -2.16 -4.55
CA ALA A 24 10.23 -2.75 -3.25
C ALA A 24 11.28 -3.78 -2.83
N ALA A 25 11.71 -4.64 -3.76
CA ALA A 25 12.76 -5.63 -3.52
C ALA A 25 14.11 -4.98 -3.24
N LYS A 26 14.40 -3.80 -3.81
CA LYS A 26 15.64 -3.05 -3.52
C LYS A 26 15.67 -2.44 -2.11
N LYS A 27 14.52 -2.25 -1.48
CA LYS A 27 14.38 -1.69 -0.12
C LYS A 27 14.27 -2.76 0.95
N ASP A 28 14.24 -4.04 0.56
CA ASP A 28 14.18 -5.15 1.50
C ASP A 28 15.45 -5.19 2.38
N GLU A 29 15.28 -5.46 3.67
CA GLU A 29 16.37 -5.42 4.64
C GLU A 29 17.51 -6.38 4.29
N LYS A 30 17.21 -7.54 3.69
CA LYS A 30 18.23 -8.50 3.27
C LYS A 30 19.11 -7.91 2.16
N VAL A 31 18.48 -7.22 1.21
CA VAL A 31 19.17 -6.58 0.09
C VAL A 31 20.01 -5.41 0.57
N VAL A 32 19.47 -4.57 1.45
CA VAL A 32 20.20 -3.44 2.05
C VAL A 32 21.40 -3.91 2.89
N ASN A 33 21.22 -4.98 3.69
CA ASN A 33 22.31 -5.53 4.49
C ASN A 33 23.39 -6.20 3.62
N ALA A 34 23.01 -6.87 2.53
CA ALA A 34 23.96 -7.43 1.57
C ALA A 34 24.78 -6.32 0.89
N ALA A 35 24.12 -5.24 0.44
CA ALA A 35 24.78 -4.06 -0.13
C ALA A 35 25.76 -3.43 0.87
N ARG A 36 25.38 -3.32 2.15
CA ARG A 36 26.23 -2.78 3.22
C ARG A 36 27.49 -3.60 3.42
N ARG A 37 27.37 -4.93 3.41
CA ARG A 37 28.51 -5.86 3.56
C ARG A 37 29.42 -5.84 2.34
N ALA A 38 28.85 -5.65 1.15
CA ALA A 38 29.59 -5.57 -0.10
C ALA A 38 30.28 -4.21 -0.32
N GLY A 39 30.08 -3.23 0.57
CA GLY A 39 30.58 -1.86 0.37
C GLY A 39 29.93 -1.12 -0.80
N ALA A 40 28.75 -1.57 -1.24
CA ALA A 40 28.01 -0.92 -2.31
C ALA A 40 27.29 0.33 -1.80
N ASP A 41 27.05 1.29 -2.70
CA ASP A 41 26.39 2.55 -2.36
C ASP A 41 24.95 2.33 -1.86
N ILE A 42 24.64 2.93 -0.71
CA ILE A 42 23.30 2.92 -0.11
C ILE A 42 22.82 4.35 0.00
N GLU A 43 21.77 4.67 -0.76
CA GLU A 43 21.08 5.95 -0.63
C GLU A 43 20.16 5.92 0.60
N THR A 44 20.27 6.94 1.45
CA THR A 44 19.36 7.15 2.57
C THR A 44 18.63 8.47 2.40
N VAL A 45 17.30 8.43 2.45
CA VAL A 45 16.45 9.61 2.31
C VAL A 45 15.56 9.73 3.54
N ARG A 46 15.60 10.90 4.18
CA ARG A 46 14.72 11.21 5.31
C ARG A 46 13.27 11.25 4.83
N LYS A 47 12.37 10.59 5.54
CA LYS A 47 10.92 10.67 5.26
C LYS A 47 10.42 12.11 5.46
N SER A 48 9.46 12.55 4.64
CA SER A 48 8.92 13.92 4.65
C SER A 48 8.46 14.43 6.02
N HIS A 49 7.93 13.54 6.86
CA HIS A 49 7.45 13.86 8.22
C HIS A 49 8.31 13.27 9.34
N ALA A 50 9.53 12.79 9.03
CA ALA A 50 10.41 12.18 10.02
C ALA A 50 10.73 13.16 11.16
N GLY A 51 10.64 12.68 12.41
CA GLY A 51 10.96 13.47 13.60
C GLY A 51 9.82 14.39 14.08
N THR A 52 8.60 14.21 13.55
CA THR A 52 7.41 14.93 14.02
C THR A 52 6.36 13.95 14.55
N ASN A 53 5.57 14.35 15.54
CA ASN A 53 4.44 13.61 16.10
C ASN A 53 3.10 14.13 15.55
N LYS A 54 3.05 14.46 14.25
CA LYS A 54 1.83 14.97 13.63
C LYS A 54 0.72 13.92 13.73
N ALA A 55 -0.39 14.25 14.39
CA ALA A 55 -1.51 13.33 14.54
C ALA A 55 -2.08 12.94 13.16
N ALA A 56 -2.53 11.70 12.99
CA ALA A 56 -3.13 11.26 11.72
C ALA A 56 -4.36 12.11 11.31
N SER A 57 -5.04 12.73 12.28
CA SER A 57 -6.14 13.68 12.07
C SER A 57 -5.71 15.06 11.59
N SER A 58 -4.42 15.39 11.65
CA SER A 58 -3.89 16.72 11.30
C SER A 58 -3.67 16.91 9.79
N SER A 59 -3.93 15.88 9.00
CA SER A 59 -3.87 15.91 7.54
C SER A 59 -4.93 14.98 6.95
N THR A 60 -5.33 15.29 5.73
CA THR A 60 -6.21 14.43 4.94
C THR A 60 -5.55 13.06 4.69
N SER A 61 -6.34 11.98 4.81
CA SER A 61 -5.92 10.61 4.48
C SER A 61 -5.86 10.33 2.98
N LEU A 62 -6.40 11.23 2.17
CA LEU A 62 -6.44 11.18 0.72
C LEU A 62 -5.18 11.81 0.10
N ASN A 63 -4.87 11.42 -1.13
CA ASN A 63 -3.77 12.04 -1.88
C ASN A 63 -4.16 13.44 -2.34
N THR A 64 -3.65 14.47 -1.66
CA THR A 64 -3.99 15.87 -1.93
C THR A 64 -3.67 16.31 -3.37
N ARG A 65 -2.61 15.75 -3.98
CA ARG A 65 -2.29 16.00 -5.38
C ARG A 65 -3.40 15.55 -6.33
N LYS A 66 -3.98 14.36 -6.08
CA LYS A 66 -5.08 13.86 -6.92
C LYS A 66 -6.34 14.71 -6.74
N LEU A 67 -6.62 15.14 -5.50
CA LEU A 67 -7.74 16.03 -5.23
C LEU A 67 -7.62 17.41 -5.91
N ASP A 68 -6.39 17.89 -6.10
CA ASP A 68 -6.11 19.15 -6.80
C ASP A 68 -6.22 18.98 -8.34
N GLU A 69 -5.88 17.80 -8.85
CA GLU A 69 -6.01 17.44 -10.27
C GLU A 69 -7.45 17.06 -10.67
N ASP A 70 -8.26 16.55 -9.73
CA ASP A 70 -9.66 16.16 -9.96
C ASP A 70 -10.58 17.40 -10.03
N THR A 71 -11.03 17.75 -11.23
CA THR A 71 -11.83 18.96 -11.49
C THR A 71 -13.34 18.73 -11.65
N GLU A 72 -13.82 17.47 -11.63
CA GLU A 72 -15.25 17.14 -11.76
C GLU A 72 -15.78 16.27 -10.60
N ASN A 73 -17.03 16.54 -10.18
CA ASN A 73 -17.84 15.92 -9.11
C ASN A 73 -17.11 15.06 -8.05
N LEU A 74 -16.77 15.72 -6.94
CA LEU A 74 -16.22 15.10 -5.74
C LEU A 74 -17.31 14.38 -4.92
N ALA A 75 -17.64 13.14 -5.28
CA ALA A 75 -18.47 12.28 -4.45
C ALA A 75 -17.60 11.57 -3.39
N HIS A 76 -17.91 11.76 -2.12
CA HIS A 76 -17.26 11.06 -1.01
C HIS A 76 -18.11 9.90 -0.51
N ASP A 77 -17.47 8.75 -0.31
CA ASP A 77 -18.08 7.62 0.36
C ASP A 77 -18.50 8.00 1.78
N ARG A 78 -19.77 7.76 2.09
CA ARG A 78 -20.31 7.97 3.44
C ARG A 78 -20.13 6.73 4.28
N VAL A 79 -20.10 6.93 5.59
CA VAL A 79 -20.06 5.84 6.57
C VAL A 79 -21.27 4.91 6.35
N PRO A 80 -21.06 3.59 6.17
CA PRO A 80 -22.14 2.64 6.02
C PRO A 80 -23.08 2.61 7.24
N SER A 81 -24.37 2.39 7.01
CA SER A 81 -25.38 2.32 8.07
C SER A 81 -25.12 1.18 9.07
N GLU A 82 -24.60 0.04 8.60
CA GLU A 82 -24.28 -1.11 9.44
C GLU A 82 -23.15 -0.79 10.43
N LEU A 83 -22.11 -0.09 9.99
CA LEU A 83 -21.03 0.36 10.88
C LEU A 83 -21.57 1.31 11.95
N LYS A 84 -22.45 2.24 11.58
CA LYS A 84 -23.10 3.16 12.53
C LYS A 84 -23.88 2.39 13.62
N LYS A 85 -24.66 1.38 13.24
CA LYS A 85 -25.43 0.55 14.19
C LYS A 85 -24.51 -0.21 15.14
N ALA A 86 -23.47 -0.86 14.60
CA ALA A 86 -22.51 -1.63 15.38
C ALA A 86 -21.78 -0.77 16.44
N ILE A 87 -21.37 0.45 16.06
CA ILE A 87 -20.72 1.39 16.99
C ILE A 87 -21.67 1.81 18.11
N VAL A 88 -22.93 2.14 17.78
CA VAL A 88 -23.92 2.55 18.79
C VAL A 88 -24.22 1.40 19.76
N GLN A 89 -24.37 0.18 19.26
CA GLN A 89 -24.58 -1.01 20.09
C GLN A 89 -23.41 -1.21 21.05
N ALA A 90 -22.17 -1.29 20.53
CA ALA A 90 -20.98 -1.48 21.36
C ALA A 90 -20.77 -0.36 22.39
N ARG A 91 -21.14 0.89 22.05
CA ARG A 91 -21.09 2.02 22.98
C ARG A 91 -22.07 1.82 24.15
N ASN A 92 -23.30 1.43 23.84
CA ASN A 92 -24.33 1.20 24.85
C ASN A 92 -24.01 -0.01 25.74
N ASP A 93 -23.47 -1.09 25.18
CA ASP A 93 -23.02 -2.27 25.93
C ASP A 93 -21.92 -1.92 26.94
N LYS A 94 -21.03 -1.00 26.55
CA LYS A 94 -19.98 -0.45 27.41
C LYS A 94 -20.47 0.68 28.33
N LYS A 95 -21.76 1.03 28.29
CA LYS A 95 -22.38 2.11 29.07
C LYS A 95 -21.68 3.47 28.91
N LEU A 96 -21.15 3.74 27.70
CA LEU A 96 -20.47 4.99 27.39
C LEU A 96 -21.43 6.00 26.75
N THR A 97 -21.23 7.28 27.05
CA THR A 97 -21.84 8.36 26.28
C THR A 97 -21.01 8.67 25.03
N GLN A 98 -21.57 9.42 24.08
CA GLN A 98 -20.82 9.83 22.88
C GLN A 98 -19.61 10.72 23.23
N SER A 99 -19.75 11.64 24.21
CA SER A 99 -18.66 12.50 24.64
C SER A 99 -17.54 11.69 25.29
N GLN A 100 -17.88 10.69 26.11
CA GLN A 100 -16.91 9.79 26.71
C GLN A 100 -16.17 8.98 25.64
N LEU A 101 -16.90 8.38 24.68
CA LEU A 101 -16.26 7.63 23.60
C LEU A 101 -15.32 8.50 22.74
N ALA A 102 -15.62 9.79 22.56
CA ALA A 102 -14.79 10.70 21.78
C ALA A 102 -13.55 11.19 22.54
N GLN A 103 -13.56 11.13 23.87
CA GLN A 103 -12.47 11.57 24.74
C GLN A 103 -11.51 10.44 25.13
N VAL A 104 -11.96 9.19 25.01
CA VAL A 104 -11.13 7.98 25.16
C VAL A 104 -10.21 7.84 23.96
#